data_AF-A0A382MA04-F1
#
_entry.id   AF-A0A382MA04-F1
#
_cell.length_a   1.000
_cell.length_b   1.000
_cell.length_c   1.000
_cell.angle_alpha   90.00
_cell.angle_beta   90.00
_cell.angle_gamma   90.00
#
_symmetry.space_group_name_H-M   'P 1'
#
loop_
_entity.id
_entity.type
_entity.pdbx_description
1 polymer ?
#
loop_
_entity_poly.entity_id
_entity_poly.type
_entity_poly.pdbx_seq_one_letter_code
_entity_poly.pdbx_strand_id
1 'polypeptide(L)'
;MKEDIDIIADAVTASHLRIDLLEPRWFLPSATNENSSYTIVAPTEGFGYVARNHGINISQVDFFADRTTVLTTEIDSLSGKNLTLILFPGRSQVPAIKRLLARAEAPVIVLADDDAAIDWENQAPGVLTIFEDELPKQR
;
A
#
# COMPACT_ATOMS: atom_id res chain seq x y z
N MET A 1 23.53 0.08 -0.59
CA MET A 1 22.63 1.12 -0.05
C MET A 1 21.28 0.46 0.11
N LYS A 2 20.72 0.39 1.32
CA LYS A 2 19.28 0.11 1.44
C LYS A 2 18.57 1.41 1.07
N GLU A 3 17.66 1.36 0.11
CA GLU A 3 16.80 2.50 -0.19
C GLU A 3 15.72 2.58 0.89
N ASP A 4 15.35 3.80 1.28
CA ASP A 4 14.25 4.06 2.20
C ASP A 4 12.93 3.90 1.44
N ILE A 5 12.01 3.12 2.01
CA ILE A 5 10.79 2.66 1.32
C ILE A 5 9.59 2.86 2.25
N ASP A 6 8.55 3.50 1.72
CA ASP A 6 7.25 3.61 2.36
C ASP A 6 6.26 2.65 1.71
N ILE A 7 5.64 1.76 2.50
CA ILE A 7 4.64 0.81 2.03
C ILE A 7 3.30 1.08 2.71
N ILE A 8 2.24 1.25 1.93
CA ILE A 8 0.85 1.25 2.42
C ILE A 8 0.12 0.09 1.76
N ALA A 9 -0.53 -0.76 2.56
CA ALA A 9 -1.28 -1.89 2.05
C ALA A 9 -2.71 -1.94 2.57
N ASP A 10 -3.61 -2.33 1.69
CA ASP A 10 -5.00 -2.61 2.03
C ASP A 10 -5.21 -4.09 2.35
N ALA A 11 -5.44 -4.41 3.62
CA ALA A 11 -5.53 -5.79 4.09
C ALA A 11 -6.73 -6.55 3.51
N VAL A 12 -7.84 -5.86 3.28
CA VAL A 12 -9.07 -6.53 2.82
C VAL A 12 -8.90 -7.01 1.38
N THR A 13 -8.35 -6.17 0.51
CA THR A 13 -8.08 -6.58 -0.88
C THR A 13 -7.00 -7.66 -0.93
N ALA A 14 -5.89 -7.49 -0.19
CA ALA A 14 -4.84 -8.49 -0.13
C ALA A 14 -5.37 -9.86 0.37
N SER A 15 -6.24 -9.87 1.38
CA SER A 15 -6.87 -11.09 1.87
C SER A 15 -7.78 -11.75 0.84
N HIS A 16 -8.55 -10.98 0.06
CA HIS A 16 -9.37 -11.52 -1.03
C HIS A 16 -8.51 -12.17 -2.12
N LEU A 17 -7.36 -11.57 -2.43
CA LEU A 17 -6.37 -12.08 -3.38
C LEU A 17 -5.46 -13.17 -2.79
N ARG A 18 -5.66 -13.56 -1.52
CA ARG A 18 -4.85 -14.56 -0.79
C ARG A 18 -3.36 -14.22 -0.72
N ILE A 19 -3.06 -12.93 -0.62
CA ILE A 19 -1.70 -12.40 -0.48
C ILE A 19 -1.38 -12.22 0.99
N ASP A 20 -0.29 -12.82 1.44
CA ASP A 20 0.21 -12.66 2.80
C ASP A 20 1.06 -11.38 2.92
N LEU A 21 0.46 -10.32 3.44
CA LEU A 21 1.12 -9.05 3.74
C LEU A 21 2.15 -9.15 4.88
N LEU A 22 2.17 -10.26 5.61
CA LEU A 22 3.14 -10.51 6.68
C LEU A 22 4.31 -11.38 6.19
N GLU A 23 4.34 -11.78 4.90
CA GLU A 23 5.39 -12.65 4.38
C GLU A 23 6.77 -11.99 4.53
N PRO A 24 7.66 -12.59 5.34
CA PRO A 24 8.91 -11.98 5.76
C PRO A 24 9.86 -11.61 4.61
N ARG A 25 9.83 -12.38 3.52
CA ARG A 25 10.80 -12.22 2.42
C ARG A 25 10.56 -10.97 1.58
N TRP A 26 9.33 -10.50 1.49
CA TRP A 26 8.96 -9.42 0.58
C TRP A 26 8.81 -8.08 1.30
N PHE A 27 8.27 -8.07 2.52
CA PHE A 27 7.80 -6.83 3.14
C PHE A 27 8.45 -6.46 4.48
N LEU A 28 9.16 -7.38 5.17
CA LEU A 28 9.89 -7.03 6.40
C LEU A 28 11.17 -6.20 6.22
N PRO A 29 11.90 -6.27 5.09
CA PRO A 29 13.09 -5.45 4.92
C PRO A 29 12.84 -3.94 5.04
N SER A 30 11.64 -3.45 4.71
CA SER A 30 11.23 -2.04 4.92
C SER A 30 10.85 -1.76 6.38
N ALA A 31 10.10 -2.65 7.03
CA ALA A 31 9.64 -2.48 8.42
C ALA A 31 10.78 -2.42 9.46
N THR A 32 12.00 -2.79 9.09
CA THR A 32 13.17 -2.84 9.97
C THR A 32 14.17 -1.69 9.77
N ASN A 33 13.86 -0.73 8.89
CA ASN A 33 14.67 0.45 8.64
C ASN A 33 14.01 1.68 9.29
N GLU A 34 14.78 2.50 10.02
CA GLU A 34 14.29 3.66 10.78
C GLU A 34 13.70 4.78 9.92
N ASN A 35 14.08 4.83 8.64
CA ASN A 35 13.61 5.82 7.67
C ASN A 35 12.54 5.30 6.72
N SER A 36 12.18 4.02 6.85
CA SER A 36 11.14 3.35 6.08
C SER A 36 9.87 3.21 6.91
N SER A 37 8.73 3.08 6.25
CA SER A 37 7.46 2.78 6.90
C SER A 37 6.77 1.61 6.23
N TYR A 38 6.06 0.80 7.02
CA TYR A 38 5.12 -0.17 6.49
C TYR A 38 3.83 -0.09 7.29
N THR A 39 2.77 0.42 6.66
CA THR A 39 1.44 0.55 7.24
C THR A 39 0.45 -0.38 6.54
N ILE A 40 -0.26 -1.19 7.31
CA ILE A 40 -1.39 -1.99 6.83
C ILE A 40 -2.70 -1.38 7.37
N VAL A 41 -3.62 -1.09 6.47
CA VAL A 41 -4.99 -0.64 6.79
C VAL A 41 -5.90 -1.86 6.86
N ALA A 42 -6.47 -2.13 8.04
CA ALA A 42 -7.25 -3.35 8.29
C ALA A 42 -8.42 -3.14 9.28
N PRO A 43 -9.54 -3.85 9.13
CA PRO A 43 -10.60 -3.91 10.15
C PRO A 43 -10.13 -4.62 11.44
N THR A 44 -10.60 -4.18 12.61
CA THR A 44 -10.35 -4.80 13.94
C THR A 44 -10.99 -6.20 14.05
N GLU A 45 -10.51 -7.24 14.75
CA GLU A 45 -9.38 -7.55 15.66
C GLU A 45 -8.69 -8.88 15.23
N GLY A 46 -7.42 -9.09 15.66
CA GLY A 46 -6.66 -10.34 15.48
C GLY A 46 -5.37 -10.18 14.66
N PHE A 47 -5.47 -9.53 13.50
CA PHE A 47 -4.34 -9.29 12.59
C PHE A 47 -3.31 -8.30 13.16
N GLY A 48 -3.76 -7.32 13.94
CA GLY A 48 -2.91 -6.23 14.44
C GLY A 48 -1.88 -6.61 15.51
N TYR A 49 -2.04 -7.74 16.22
CA TYR A 49 -1.02 -8.18 17.18
C TYR A 49 0.18 -8.81 16.46
N VAL A 50 -0.09 -9.69 15.49
CA VAL A 50 0.95 -10.38 14.71
C VAL A 50 1.77 -9.38 13.90
N ALA A 51 1.11 -8.45 13.19
CA ALA A 51 1.80 -7.44 12.39
C ALA A 51 2.74 -6.54 13.22
N ARG A 52 2.32 -6.13 14.43
CA ARG A 52 3.15 -5.31 15.32
C ARG A 52 4.40 -6.05 15.80
N ASN A 53 4.33 -7.35 16.04
CA ASN A 53 5.51 -8.17 16.40
C ASN A 53 6.55 -8.21 15.27
N HIS A 54 6.13 -7.89 14.04
CA HIS A 54 6.98 -7.79 12.87
C HIS A 54 7.48 -6.36 12.58
N GLY A 55 7.20 -5.39 13.46
CA GLY A 55 7.57 -3.98 13.25
C GLY A 55 6.68 -3.24 12.24
N ILE A 56 5.53 -3.81 11.89
CA ILE A 56 4.60 -3.24 10.90
C ILE A 56 3.57 -2.38 11.62
N ASN A 57 3.36 -1.17 11.12
CA ASN A 57 2.32 -0.25 11.59
C ASN A 57 0.94 -0.73 11.14
N ILE A 58 -0.05 -0.55 12.01
CA ILE A 58 -1.43 -0.94 11.72
C ILE A 58 -2.33 0.27 11.94
N SER A 59 -2.95 0.73 10.85
CA SER A 59 -3.99 1.75 10.88
C SER A 59 -5.34 1.06 10.91
N GLN A 60 -5.96 1.07 12.08
CA GLN A 60 -7.19 0.33 12.34
C GLN A 60 -8.37 1.05 11.69
N VAL A 61 -9.17 0.28 10.95
CA VAL A 61 -10.49 0.73 10.49
C VAL A 61 -11.48 0.38 11.59
N ASP A 62 -11.80 1.36 12.43
CA ASP A 62 -12.82 1.21 13.48
C ASP A 62 -14.20 0.90 12.88
N PHE A 63 -15.10 0.37 13.72
CA PHE A 63 -16.47 0.02 13.33
C PHE A 63 -17.27 1.17 12.69
N PHE A 64 -16.87 2.42 12.96
CA PHE A 64 -17.47 3.64 12.42
C PHE A 64 -16.59 4.33 11.36
N ALA A 65 -15.34 3.90 11.20
CA ALA A 65 -14.42 4.49 10.24
C ALA A 65 -14.62 3.86 8.86
N ASP A 66 -14.70 4.69 7.83
CA ASP A 66 -14.67 4.22 6.46
C ASP A 66 -13.22 3.86 6.08
N ARG A 67 -13.00 2.59 5.73
CA ARG A 67 -11.73 2.06 5.19
C ARG A 67 -11.14 2.97 4.12
N THR A 68 -12.00 3.51 3.24
CA THR A 68 -11.58 4.42 2.17
C THR A 68 -10.91 5.67 2.74
N THR A 69 -11.51 6.24 3.79
CA THR A 69 -11.02 7.47 4.42
C THR A 69 -9.71 7.23 5.17
N VAL A 70 -9.59 6.08 5.87
CA VAL A 70 -8.35 5.70 6.55
C VAL A 70 -7.23 5.53 5.53
N LEU A 71 -7.45 4.75 4.47
CA LEU A 71 -6.45 4.53 3.42
C LEU A 71 -6.04 5.83 2.72
N THR A 72 -7.00 6.74 2.46
CA THR A 72 -6.71 8.08 1.93
C THR A 72 -5.85 8.90 2.88
N THR A 73 -6.15 8.87 4.18
CA THR A 73 -5.40 9.63 5.20
C THR A 73 -3.95 9.15 5.28
N GLU A 74 -3.74 7.83 5.26
CA GLU A 74 -2.40 7.24 5.26
C GLU A 74 -1.61 7.68 4.01
N ILE A 75 -2.21 7.62 2.81
CA ILE A 75 -1.57 8.06 1.56
C ILE A 75 -1.24 9.58 1.60
N ASP A 76 -2.15 10.40 2.13
CA ASP A 76 -1.92 11.85 2.25
C ASP A 76 -0.82 12.19 3.28
N SER A 77 -0.55 11.30 4.24
CA SER A 77 0.52 11.50 5.24
C SER A 77 1.93 11.28 4.69
N LEU A 78 2.07 10.55 3.57
CA LEU A 78 3.37 10.23 2.99
C LEU A 78 4.12 11.47 2.50
N SER A 79 5.42 11.53 2.77
CA SER A 79 6.26 12.68 2.40
C SER A 79 6.51 12.80 0.89
N GLY A 80 6.56 11.66 0.18
CA GLY A 80 6.94 11.57 -1.22
C GLY A 80 8.46 11.58 -1.48
N LYS A 81 9.29 11.59 -0.42
CA LYS A 81 10.76 11.59 -0.53
C LYS A 81 11.36 10.19 -0.68
N ASN A 82 10.66 9.17 -0.21
CA ASN A 82 11.07 7.77 -0.24
C ASN A 82 10.42 7.06 -1.43
N LEU A 83 11.03 5.96 -1.88
CA LEU A 83 10.36 5.04 -2.81
C LEU A 83 9.05 4.58 -2.16
N THR A 84 7.93 4.82 -2.83
CA THR A 84 6.62 4.50 -2.26
C THR A 84 6.01 3.32 -2.99
N LEU A 85 5.49 2.35 -2.23
CA LEU A 85 4.73 1.21 -2.73
C LEU A 85 3.33 1.21 -2.12
N ILE A 86 2.30 1.33 -2.96
CA ILE A 86 0.91 1.29 -2.52
C ILE A 86 0.29 -0.01 -3.04
N LEU A 87 -0.08 -0.89 -2.11
CA LEU A 87 -0.57 -2.23 -2.40
C LEU A 87 -2.09 -2.30 -2.32
N PHE A 88 -2.68 -2.68 -3.44
CA PHE A 88 -4.09 -2.91 -3.69
C PHE A 88 -5.03 -1.74 -3.33
N PRO A 89 -4.69 -0.48 -3.69
CA PRO A 89 -5.61 0.62 -3.45
C PRO A 89 -6.83 0.51 -4.37
N GLY A 90 -7.99 0.91 -3.85
CA GLY A 90 -9.20 1.01 -4.64
C GLY A 90 -9.23 2.25 -5.53
N ARG A 91 -10.17 2.28 -6.49
CA ARG A 91 -10.44 3.45 -7.34
C ARG A 91 -10.68 4.74 -6.54
N SER A 92 -11.28 4.63 -5.35
CA SER A 92 -11.56 5.78 -4.49
C SER A 92 -10.29 6.49 -3.99
N GLN A 93 -9.11 5.86 -4.08
CA GLN A 93 -7.83 6.46 -3.69
C GLN A 93 -7.18 7.29 -4.80
N VAL A 94 -7.71 7.31 -6.04
CA VAL A 94 -7.16 8.09 -7.17
C VAL A 94 -6.84 9.54 -6.81
N PRO A 95 -7.74 10.31 -6.14
CA PRO A 95 -7.43 11.67 -5.76
C PRO A 95 -6.26 11.80 -4.77
N ALA A 96 -6.11 10.86 -3.84
CA ALA A 96 -5.03 10.87 -2.84
C ALA A 96 -3.67 10.59 -3.49
N ILE A 97 -3.61 9.59 -4.37
CA ILE A 97 -2.39 9.26 -5.11
C ILE A 97 -1.99 10.41 -6.05
N LYS A 98 -2.93 11.11 -6.69
CA LYS A 98 -2.62 12.33 -7.45
C LYS A 98 -1.94 13.40 -6.60
N ARG A 99 -2.44 13.63 -5.39
CA ARG A 99 -1.82 14.58 -4.44
C ARG A 99 -0.43 14.11 -4.01
N LEU A 100 -0.20 12.81 -3.88
CA LEU A 100 1.11 12.25 -3.60
C LEU A 100 2.08 12.47 -4.77
N LEU A 101 1.68 12.13 -6.00
CA LEU A 101 2.50 12.33 -7.20
C LEU A 101 2.88 13.80 -7.40
N ALA A 102 1.97 14.73 -7.10
CA ALA A 102 2.25 16.16 -7.21
C ALA A 102 3.37 16.67 -6.28
N ARG A 103 3.69 15.92 -5.21
CA ARG A 103 4.76 16.25 -4.25
C ARG A 103 5.90 15.23 -4.21
N ALA A 104 5.81 14.14 -4.98
CA ALA A 104 6.78 13.06 -4.92
C ALA A 104 8.10 13.45 -5.60
N GLU A 105 9.21 13.26 -4.88
CA GLU A 105 10.58 13.39 -5.39
C GLU A 105 11.17 12.02 -5.77
N ALA A 106 10.58 10.94 -5.24
CA ALA A 106 10.94 9.56 -5.51
C ALA A 106 9.82 8.80 -6.24
N PRO A 107 10.10 7.63 -6.85
CA PRO A 107 9.09 6.87 -7.56
C PRO A 107 7.93 6.41 -6.67
N VAL A 108 6.73 6.42 -7.24
CA VAL A 108 5.50 5.88 -6.62
C VAL A 108 5.03 4.71 -7.47
N ILE A 109 5.01 3.52 -6.88
CA ILE A 109 4.59 2.27 -7.51
C ILE A 109 3.27 1.86 -6.89
N VAL A 110 2.30 1.51 -7.74
CA VAL A 110 0.99 1.03 -7.29
C VAL A 110 0.77 -0.37 -7.84
N LEU A 111 0.58 -1.32 -6.94
CA LEU A 111 0.09 -2.65 -7.30
C LEU A 111 -1.42 -2.62 -7.16
N ALA A 112 -2.15 -2.47 -8.26
CA ALA A 112 -3.60 -2.40 -8.26
C ALA A 112 -4.21 -3.72 -8.74
N ASP A 113 -5.43 -3.98 -8.30
CA ASP A 113 -6.21 -5.14 -8.73
C ASP A 113 -7.24 -4.73 -9.81
N ASP A 114 -7.46 -5.62 -10.78
CA ASP A 114 -8.51 -5.57 -11.82
C ASP A 114 -8.82 -4.16 -12.37
N ASP A 115 -10.10 -3.74 -12.30
CA ASP A 115 -10.64 -2.50 -12.86
C ASP A 115 -9.97 -1.24 -12.28
N ALA A 116 -9.39 -1.33 -11.07
CA ALA A 116 -8.67 -0.20 -10.49
C ALA A 116 -7.40 0.11 -11.30
N ALA A 117 -6.68 -0.92 -11.76
CA ALA A 117 -5.47 -0.78 -12.58
C ALA A 117 -5.71 -0.03 -13.90
N ILE A 118 -6.87 -0.25 -14.53
CA ILE A 118 -7.30 0.44 -15.76
C ILE A 118 -7.55 1.94 -15.52
N ASP A 119 -8.12 2.29 -14.37
CA ASP A 119 -8.33 3.69 -13.99
C ASP A 119 -7.01 4.41 -13.65
N TRP A 120 -6.00 3.69 -13.17
CA TRP A 120 -4.69 4.25 -12.82
C TRP A 120 -3.90 4.73 -14.04
N GLU A 121 -3.83 3.94 -15.12
CA GLU A 121 -3.16 4.36 -16.37
C GLU A 121 -3.79 5.60 -16.99
N ASN A 122 -5.12 5.70 -16.95
CA ASN A 122 -5.85 6.78 -17.61
C ASN A 122 -5.92 8.06 -16.76
N GLN A 123 -5.93 7.93 -15.43
CA GLN A 123 -6.20 9.06 -14.55
C GLN A 123 -4.96 9.56 -13.81
N ALA A 124 -3.91 8.75 -13.61
CA ALA A 124 -2.72 9.13 -12.83
C ALA A 124 -1.40 8.88 -13.61
N PRO A 125 -1.10 9.70 -14.64
CA PRO A 125 0.14 9.58 -15.39
C PRO A 125 1.37 9.77 -14.48
N GLY A 126 2.27 8.80 -14.46
CA GLY A 126 3.48 8.78 -13.62
C GLY A 126 3.52 7.65 -12.58
N VAL A 127 2.42 6.92 -12.40
CA VAL A 127 2.39 5.68 -11.61
C VAL A 127 2.86 4.51 -12.47
N LEU A 128 3.75 3.69 -11.93
CA LEU A 128 3.98 2.36 -12.48
C LEU A 128 2.89 1.42 -11.94
N THR A 129 1.99 0.99 -12.81
CA THR A 129 0.95 0.00 -12.53
C THR A 129 1.41 -1.37 -13.00
N ILE A 130 1.23 -2.41 -12.18
CA ILE A 130 1.44 -3.81 -12.55
C ILE A 130 0.09 -4.51 -12.42
N PHE A 131 -0.38 -5.14 -13.48
CA PHE A 131 -1.65 -5.88 -13.50
C PHE A 131 -1.46 -7.33 -13.00
N GLU A 132 -2.51 -7.95 -12.46
CA GLU A 132 -2.42 -9.34 -11.95
C GLU A 132 -1.99 -10.33 -13.03
N ASP A 133 -2.45 -10.14 -14.27
CA ASP A 133 -2.13 -10.99 -15.41
C ASP A 133 -0.66 -10.84 -15.87
N GLU A 134 0.00 -9.74 -15.50
CA GLU A 134 1.44 -9.51 -15.70
C GLU A 134 2.30 -10.13 -14.60
N LEU A 135 1.70 -10.56 -13.48
CA LEU A 135 2.46 -11.22 -12.42
C LEU A 135 2.96 -12.60 -12.89
N PRO A 136 4.19 -13.02 -12.50
CA PRO A 136 4.71 -14.33 -12.83
C PRO A 136 3.78 -15.44 -12.28
N LYS A 137 3.06 -16.13 -13.16
CA LYS A 137 2.20 -17.26 -12.78
C LYS A 137 3.07 -18.46 -12.41
N GLN A 138 3.01 -18.91 -11.17
CA GLN A 138 3.61 -20.18 -10.78
C GLN A 138 2.92 -21.31 -11.57
N ARG A 139 3.70 -22.09 -12.32
CA ARG A 139 3.25 -23.31 -12.98
C ARG A 139 3.37 -24.50 -12.05
#